data_AF-A0A9P5TWA3-F1
#
_entry.id   AF-A0A9P5TWA3-F1
#
_cell.length_a   1.000
_cell.length_b   1.000
_cell.length_c   1.000
_cell.angle_alpha   90.00
_cell.angle_beta   90.00
_cell.angle_gamma   90.00
#
_symmetry.space_group_name_H-M   'P 1'
#
loop_
_entity.id
_entity.type
_entity.pdbx_description
1 polymer ?
#
loop_
_entity_poly.entity_id
_entity_poly.type
_entity_poly.pdbx_seq_one_letter_code
_entity_poly.pdbx_strand_id
1 'polypeptide(L)'
;FFGFVGLFNIISCWPMGVILHFTGIEPFELPSTRKAIAALLINMAITWSSDYLYVIAMLKTTPLVVTIGLSLTIPLAVVGDFLLTKPVQAQVLVGALLVVGAFVVVGIDDAK
;
A
#
# COMPACT_ATOMS: atom_id res chain seq x y z
N PHE A 1 -12.46 -15.68 -4.82
CA PHE A 1 -12.47 -14.35 -4.17
C PHE A 1 -11.68 -13.31 -4.99
N PHE A 2 -10.38 -13.50 -5.23
CA PHE A 2 -9.52 -12.50 -5.92
C PHE A 2 -10.00 -12.10 -7.34
N GLY A 3 -10.42 -13.08 -8.16
CA GLY A 3 -10.98 -12.79 -9.49
C GLY A 3 -12.25 -11.93 -9.46
N PHE A 4 -13.08 -12.06 -8.41
CA PHE A 4 -14.24 -11.19 -8.21
C PHE A 4 -13.83 -9.79 -7.76
N VAL A 5 -12.82 -9.64 -6.90
CA VAL A 5 -12.29 -8.33 -6.50
C VAL A 5 -11.77 -7.56 -7.71
N GLY A 6 -10.98 -8.20 -8.58
CA GLY A 6 -10.52 -7.60 -9.84
C GLY A 6 -11.67 -7.26 -10.80
N LEU A 7 -12.65 -8.16 -10.94
CA LEU A 7 -13.83 -7.94 -11.77
C LEU A 7 -14.66 -6.74 -11.27
N PHE A 8 -14.92 -6.66 -9.97
CA PHE A 8 -15.64 -5.53 -9.36
C PHE A 8 -14.85 -4.23 -9.47
N ASN A 9 -13.52 -4.28 -9.35
CA ASN A 9 -12.68 -3.10 -9.55
C ASN A 9 -12.81 -2.56 -10.99
N ILE A 10 -12.76 -3.44 -12.00
CA ILE A 10 -12.96 -3.02 -13.40
C ILE A 10 -14.39 -2.50 -13.61
N ILE A 11 -15.41 -3.23 -13.15
CA ILE A 11 -16.82 -2.84 -13.34
C ILE A 11 -17.16 -1.55 -12.60
N SER A 12 -16.55 -1.26 -11.45
CA SER A 12 -16.89 -0.08 -10.65
C SER A 12 -16.04 1.14 -11.00
N CYS A 13 -14.73 0.96 -11.14
CA CYS A 13 -13.80 2.08 -11.36
C CYS A 13 -13.77 2.52 -12.84
N TRP A 14 -13.93 1.60 -13.80
CA TRP A 14 -13.88 1.97 -15.22
C TRP A 14 -15.04 2.88 -15.65
N PRO A 15 -16.30 2.63 -15.27
CA PRO A 15 -17.39 3.55 -15.57
C PRO A 15 -17.20 4.92 -14.95
N MET A 16 -16.59 5.00 -13.75
CA MET A 16 -16.30 6.27 -13.11
C MET A 16 -15.35 7.12 -13.95
N GLY A 17 -14.28 6.52 -14.50
CA GLY A 17 -13.40 7.19 -15.46
C GLY A 17 -14.14 7.65 -16.73
N VAL A 18 -15.05 6.82 -17.26
CA VAL A 18 -15.84 7.17 -18.45
C VAL A 18 -16.78 8.35 -18.18
N ILE A 19 -17.41 8.39 -17.01
CA ILE A 19 -18.25 9.52 -16.59
C ILE A 19 -17.42 10.80 -16.43
N LEU A 20 -16.24 10.71 -15.80
CA LEU A 20 -15.31 11.84 -15.65
C LEU A 20 -14.86 12.42 -17.00
N HIS A 21 -14.67 11.56 -18.01
CA HIS A 21 -14.37 12.00 -19.37
C HIS A 21 -15.52 12.72 -20.05
N PHE A 22 -16.74 12.15 -20.00
CA PHE A 22 -17.91 12.77 -20.62
C PHE A 22 -18.36 14.07 -19.92
N THR A 23 -18.08 14.20 -18.62
CA THR A 23 -18.34 15.43 -17.86
C THR A 23 -17.26 16.49 -18.04
N GLY A 24 -16.18 16.18 -18.78
CA GLY A 24 -15.09 17.11 -19.06
C GLY A 24 -14.19 17.43 -17.86
N ILE A 25 -14.33 16.69 -16.76
CA ILE A 25 -13.54 16.87 -15.54
C ILE A 25 -12.13 16.30 -15.73
N GLU A 26 -12.01 15.13 -16.38
CA GLU A 26 -10.72 14.48 -16.63
C GLU A 26 -10.70 13.89 -18.05
N PRO A 27 -9.93 14.47 -19.00
CA PRO A 27 -9.82 13.92 -20.35
C PRO A 27 -9.05 12.59 -20.33
N PHE A 28 -9.55 11.59 -21.05
CA PHE A 28 -8.84 10.33 -21.27
C PHE A 28 -7.67 10.56 -22.22
N GLU A 29 -6.54 10.98 -21.67
CA GLU A 29 -5.30 11.13 -22.40
C GLU A 29 -4.28 10.12 -21.91
N LEU A 30 -3.53 9.53 -22.85
CA LEU A 30 -2.39 8.72 -22.51
C LEU A 30 -1.29 9.62 -21.94
N PRO A 31 -0.54 9.16 -20.92
CA PRO A 31 0.53 9.95 -20.32
C PRO A 31 1.56 10.35 -21.39
N SER A 32 1.63 11.65 -21.68
CA SER A 32 2.43 12.20 -22.78
C SER A 32 3.93 12.21 -22.53
N THR A 33 4.35 12.09 -21.26
CA THR A 33 5.76 12.19 -20.85
C THR A 33 6.36 10.83 -20.53
N ARG A 34 7.56 10.53 -21.04
CA ARG A 34 8.29 9.28 -20.75
C ARG A 34 8.48 9.01 -19.25
N LYS A 35 8.66 10.07 -18.44
CA LYS A 35 8.73 9.98 -16.98
C LYS A 35 7.41 9.50 -16.36
N ALA A 36 6.27 9.98 -16.86
CA ALA A 36 4.96 9.57 -16.38
C ALA A 36 4.68 8.10 -16.72
N ILE A 37 5.03 7.68 -17.94
CA ILE A 37 4.94 6.26 -18.34
C ILE A 37 5.84 5.39 -17.45
N ALA A 38 7.09 5.81 -17.21
CA ALA A 38 8.01 5.05 -16.36
C ALA A 38 7.50 4.96 -14.91
N ALA A 39 7.03 6.07 -14.33
CA ALA A 39 6.46 6.09 -12.99
C ALA A 39 5.21 5.21 -12.88
N LEU A 40 4.33 5.24 -13.89
CA LEU A 40 3.16 4.39 -13.98
C LEU A 40 3.55 2.91 -14.01
N LEU A 41 4.47 2.51 -14.89
CA LEU A 41 4.91 1.12 -15.00
C LEU A 41 5.57 0.61 -13.71
N ILE A 42 6.41 1.43 -13.08
CA ILE A 42 7.04 1.11 -11.79
C ILE A 42 5.97 0.94 -10.71
N ASN A 43 5.04 1.89 -10.61
CA ASN A 43 3.95 1.82 -9.63
C ASN A 43 3.08 0.57 -9.84
N MET A 44 2.73 0.26 -11.09
CA MET A 44 1.96 -0.94 -11.45
C MET A 44 2.71 -2.22 -11.04
N ALA A 45 4.01 -2.32 -11.34
CA ALA A 45 4.81 -3.49 -11.00
C ALA A 45 4.94 -3.68 -9.48
N ILE A 46 5.15 -2.60 -8.72
CA ILE A 46 5.22 -2.62 -7.25
C ILE A 46 3.87 -3.03 -6.67
N THR A 47 2.78 -2.40 -7.11
CA THR A 47 1.42 -2.66 -6.58
C THR A 47 1.01 -4.10 -6.85
N TRP A 48 1.19 -4.58 -8.08
CA TRP A 48 0.87 -5.95 -8.44
C TRP A 48 1.65 -6.97 -7.60
N SER A 49 2.95 -6.72 -7.41
CA SER A 49 3.80 -7.59 -6.61
C SER A 49 3.43 -7.53 -5.12
N SER A 50 3.13 -6.33 -4.60
CA SER A 50 2.71 -6.10 -3.22
C SER A 50 1.42 -6.83 -2.89
N ASP A 51 0.40 -6.72 -3.74
CA ASP A 51 -0.90 -7.38 -3.53
C ASP A 51 -0.76 -8.91 -3.56
N TYR A 52 0.08 -9.43 -4.45
CA TYR A 52 0.36 -10.86 -4.52
C TYR A 52 1.07 -11.37 -3.27
N LEU A 53 2.11 -10.67 -2.81
CA LEU A 53 2.85 -10.99 -1.58
C LEU A 53 1.95 -10.88 -0.34
N TYR A 54 1.09 -9.86 -0.29
CA TYR A 54 0.10 -9.68 0.78
C TYR A 54 -0.81 -10.91 0.90
N VAL A 55 -1.34 -11.41 -0.22
CA VAL A 55 -2.18 -12.61 -0.21
C VAL A 55 -1.40 -13.85 0.21
N ILE A 56 -0.18 -14.05 -0.30
CA ILE A 56 0.67 -15.16 0.15
C ILE A 56 0.92 -15.09 1.65
N ALA A 57 1.23 -13.91 2.18
CA ALA A 57 1.45 -13.70 3.60
C ALA A 57 0.19 -14.06 4.41
N MET A 58 -1.00 -13.65 3.95
CA MET A 58 -2.26 -14.00 4.62
C MET A 58 -2.53 -15.50 4.60
N LEU A 59 -2.19 -16.20 3.51
CA LEU A 59 -2.34 -17.65 3.39
C LEU A 59 -1.33 -18.44 4.22
N LYS A 60 -0.16 -17.85 4.49
CA LYS A 60 0.93 -18.48 5.25
C LYS A 60 0.90 -18.18 6.74
N THR A 61 0.24 -17.11 7.14
CA THR A 61 0.15 -16.67 8.54
C THR A 61 -1.33 -16.49 8.92
N THR A 62 -1.74 -15.30 9.32
CA THR A 62 -3.14 -14.94 9.54
C THR A 62 -3.40 -13.52 9.06
N PRO A 63 -4.64 -13.17 8.66
CA PRO A 63 -5.00 -11.79 8.33
C PRO A 63 -4.66 -10.77 9.42
N LEU A 64 -4.69 -11.21 10.69
CA LEU A 64 -4.32 -10.38 11.85
C LEU A 64 -2.83 -10.03 11.79
N VAL A 65 -1.96 -11.05 11.70
CA VAL A 65 -0.50 -10.86 11.66
C VAL A 65 -0.09 -9.99 10.47
N VAL A 66 -0.68 -10.21 9.30
CA VAL A 66 -0.40 -9.39 8.11
C VAL A 66 -0.81 -7.93 8.29
N THR A 67 -1.96 -7.65 8.91
CA THR A 67 -2.43 -6.27 9.16
C THR A 67 -1.47 -5.51 10.09
N ILE A 68 -0.97 -6.18 11.14
CA ILE A 68 0.02 -5.60 12.05
C ILE A 68 1.36 -5.44 11.33
N GLY A 69 1.74 -6.40 10.48
CA GLY A 69 2.91 -6.30 9.62
C GLY A 69 2.87 -5.10 8.67
N LEU A 70 1.71 -4.81 8.06
CA LEU A 70 1.54 -3.60 7.23
C LEU A 70 1.68 -2.31 8.04
N SER A 71 1.37 -2.33 9.34
CA SER A 71 1.55 -1.17 10.22
C SER A 71 3.04 -0.83 10.42
N LEU A 72 3.97 -1.76 10.20
CA LEU A 72 5.42 -1.50 10.19
C LEU A 72 5.85 -0.49 9.10
N THR A 73 4.98 -0.16 8.16
CA THR A 73 5.19 0.97 7.24
C THR A 73 5.37 2.29 8.00
N ILE A 74 4.77 2.46 9.17
CA ILE A 74 4.90 3.65 10.02
C ILE A 74 6.34 3.81 10.55
N PRO A 75 6.93 2.85 11.29
CA PRO A 75 8.33 2.96 11.72
C PRO A 75 9.30 2.99 10.54
N LEU A 76 9.03 2.29 9.45
CA LEU A 76 9.85 2.36 8.23
C LEU A 76 9.84 3.78 7.64
N ALA A 77 8.67 4.45 7.61
CA ALA A 77 8.55 5.83 7.15
C ALA A 77 9.35 6.80 8.05
N VAL A 78 9.30 6.60 9.37
CA VAL A 78 10.11 7.39 10.33
C VAL A 78 11.61 7.23 10.07
N VAL A 79 12.08 6.02 9.80
CA VAL A 79 13.48 5.78 9.39
C VAL A 79 13.79 6.51 8.08
N GLY A 80 12.89 6.47 7.10
CA GLY A 80 13.01 7.23 5.85
C GLY A 80 13.10 8.75 6.07
N ASP A 81 12.30 9.30 6.97
CA ASP A 81 12.33 10.72 7.33
C ASP A 81 13.65 11.11 7.99
N PHE A 82 14.22 10.26 8.86
CA PHE A 82 15.55 10.48 9.42
C PHE A 82 16.64 10.48 8.35
N LEU A 83 16.59 9.55 7.38
CA LEU A 83 17.55 9.51 6.25
C LEU A 83 17.44 10.76 5.35
N LEU A 84 16.24 11.30 5.20
CA LEU A 84 15.98 12.53 4.44
C LEU A 84 16.17 13.81 5.28
N THR A 85 16.65 13.69 6.52
CA THR A 85 16.84 14.81 7.47
C THR A 85 15.57 15.65 7.67
N LYS A 86 14.40 15.01 7.61
CA LYS A 86 13.12 15.67 7.86
C LYS A 86 12.82 15.74 9.35
N PRO A 87 12.18 16.81 9.84
CA PRO A 87 11.82 16.92 11.25
C PRO A 87 10.75 15.88 11.61
N VAL A 88 11.06 15.01 12.56
CA VAL A 88 10.12 14.02 13.10
C VAL A 88 9.64 14.49 14.47
N GLN A 89 8.32 14.54 14.66
CA GLN A 89 7.72 14.90 15.95
C GLN A 89 7.87 13.77 16.97
N ALA A 90 8.10 14.12 18.23
CA ALA A 90 8.26 13.14 19.31
C ALA A 90 7.05 12.18 19.44
N GLN A 91 5.84 12.66 19.17
CA GLN A 91 4.62 11.84 19.19
C GLN A 91 4.66 10.71 18.14
N VAL A 92 5.19 11.00 16.94
CA VAL A 92 5.32 10.01 15.86
C VAL A 92 6.35 8.94 16.24
N LEU A 93 7.43 9.34 16.93
CA LEU A 93 8.45 8.40 17.43
C LEU A 93 7.86 7.44 18.47
N VAL A 94 7.06 7.96 19.41
CA VAL A 94 6.36 7.12 20.41
C VAL A 94 5.39 6.15 19.71
N GLY A 95 4.62 6.64 18.73
CA GLY A 95 3.72 5.79 17.94
C GLY A 95 4.47 4.68 17.18
N ALA A 96 5.59 5.00 16.55
CA ALA A 96 6.43 4.03 15.85
C ALA A 96 6.98 2.95 16.80
N LEU A 97 7.43 3.33 18.00
CA LEU A 97 7.89 2.38 19.02
C LEU A 97 6.77 1.45 19.50
N LEU A 98 5.55 1.97 19.70
CA LEU A 98 4.38 1.16 20.06
C LEU A 98 4.02 0.15 18.98
N VAL A 99 4.06 0.55 17.70
CA VAL A 99 3.79 -0.34 16.55
C VAL A 99 4.82 -1.46 16.49
N VAL A 100 6.12 -1.15 16.66
CA VAL A 100 7.19 -2.17 16.71
C VAL A 100 6.98 -3.11 17.90
N GLY A 101 6.67 -2.58 19.07
CA GLY A 101 6.38 -3.39 20.27
C GLY A 101 5.21 -4.35 20.06
N ALA A 102 4.11 -3.87 19.50
CA ALA A 102 2.94 -4.70 19.17
C ALA A 102 3.28 -5.81 18.17
N PHE A 103 4.05 -5.49 17.11
CA PHE A 103 4.49 -6.48 16.13
C PHE A 103 5.35 -7.59 16.75
N VAL A 104 6.28 -7.22 17.64
CA VAL A 104 7.13 -8.20 18.34
C VAL A 104 6.32 -9.11 19.26
N VAL A 105 5.39 -8.55 20.05
CA VAL A 105 4.54 -9.34 20.96
C VAL A 105 3.69 -10.34 20.17
N VAL A 106 3.05 -9.90 19.10
CA VAL A 106 2.23 -10.78 18.25
C VAL A 106 3.07 -11.83 17.54
N GLY A 107 4.27 -11.47 17.06
CA GLY A 107 5.17 -12.44 16.44
C GLY A 107 5.69 -13.51 17.41
N ILE A 108 5.86 -13.18 18.69
CA ILE A 108 6.22 -14.16 19.73
C ILE A 108 5.04 -15.08 20.07
N ASP A 109 3.82 -14.54 20.12
CA ASP A 109 2.61 -15.31 20.39
C ASP A 109 2.31 -16.32 19.26
N ASP A 110 2.47 -15.91 18.01
CA ASP A 110 2.29 -16.76 16.81
C ASP A 110 3.38 -17.85 16.69
N ALA A 111 4.55 -17.66 17.32
CA ALA A 111 5.65 -18.62 17.28
C ALA A 111 5.57 -19.74 18.35
N LYS A 112 4.62 -19.65 19.29
CA LYS A 112 4.38 -20.67 20.33
C LYS A 112 3.40 -21.75 19.86
#